data_AF-A0A918GYK6-F1
#
_entry.id   AF-A0A918GYK6-F1
#
_cell.length_a   1.000
_cell.length_b   1.000
_cell.length_c   1.000
_cell.angle_alpha   90.00
_cell.angle_beta   90.00
_cell.angle_gamma   90.00
#
_symmetry.space_group_name_H-M   'P 1'
#
loop_
_entity.id
_entity.type
_entity.pdbx_description
1 polymer ?
#
loop_
_entity_poly.entity_id
_entity_poly.type
_entity_poly.pdbx_seq_one_letter_code
_entity_poly.pdbx_strand_id
1 'polypeptide(L)'
;MREILGRRRRLRFRRKGRSAQLGAALTCATEWHWPVLPGVGLTAAGGRGDRGRGCACPDPECVVPGAHPFDPGLLAASTDERLVRWWWSNRPDAPLLLATGGRAPCAVSLPAVAGARALAALDRMGMRLGPVVATPTRWSLLVAPYSLEQLGELLYAKDSVPSSLRFHGEGGYLVLPPSVVGTGQVRWERAPLAGSATPWLPDVEAVVDALVEASTSAPGGGSRLAY
;
A
#
# COMPACT_ATOMS: atom_id res chain seq x y z
N MET A 1 -27.48 12.38 -31.37
CA MET A 1 -26.33 11.46 -31.50
C MET A 1 -25.09 12.06 -30.81
N ARG A 2 -25.01 12.06 -29.46
CA ARG A 2 -23.91 12.74 -28.73
C ARG A 2 -23.46 12.06 -27.42
N GLU A 3 -23.75 10.78 -27.21
CA GLU A 3 -23.39 10.05 -25.96
C GLU A 3 -22.33 8.94 -26.13
N ILE A 4 -21.88 8.65 -27.35
CA ILE A 4 -21.04 7.47 -27.62
C ILE A 4 -19.55 7.70 -27.31
N LEU A 5 -19.08 8.95 -27.38
CA LEU A 5 -17.66 9.29 -27.19
C LEU A 5 -17.21 9.19 -25.73
N GLY A 6 -18.04 9.64 -24.78
CA GLY A 6 -17.74 9.55 -23.34
C GLY A 6 -17.70 8.11 -22.83
N ARG A 7 -18.61 7.26 -23.32
CA ARG A 7 -18.67 5.83 -22.95
C ARG A 7 -17.46 5.05 -23.48
N ARG A 8 -17.04 5.31 -24.72
CA ARG A 8 -15.84 4.69 -25.32
C ARG A 8 -14.54 5.09 -24.62
N ARG A 9 -14.40 6.37 -24.22
CA ARG A 9 -13.24 6.82 -23.42
C ARG A 9 -13.17 6.09 -22.07
N ARG A 10 -14.27 6.05 -21.31
CA ARG A 10 -14.31 5.35 -20.01
C ARG A 10 -13.96 3.86 -20.13
N LEU A 11 -14.45 3.17 -21.16
CA LEU A 11 -14.11 1.77 -21.42
C LEU A 11 -12.61 1.57 -21.73
N ARG A 12 -12.00 2.47 -22.52
CA ARG A 12 -10.55 2.43 -22.81
C ARG A 12 -9.69 2.69 -21.57
N PHE A 13 -10.05 3.69 -20.75
CA PHE A 13 -9.36 3.95 -19.48
C PHE A 13 -9.48 2.78 -18.50
N ARG A 14 -10.66 2.15 -18.41
CA ARG A 14 -10.87 0.95 -17.60
C ARG A 14 -10.03 -0.23 -18.10
N ARG A 15 -9.97 -0.46 -19.40
CA ARG A 15 -9.14 -1.53 -19.99
C ARG A 15 -7.63 -1.29 -19.78
N LYS A 16 -7.18 -0.02 -19.87
CA LYS A 16 -5.79 0.38 -19.56
C LYS A 16 -5.47 0.16 -18.07
N GLY A 17 -6.38 0.54 -17.16
CA GLY A 17 -6.22 0.31 -15.73
C GLY A 17 -6.14 -1.18 -15.37
N ARG A 18 -7.01 -2.01 -15.97
CA ARG A 18 -6.98 -3.48 -15.80
C ARG A 18 -5.66 -4.10 -16.23
N SER A 19 -5.14 -3.66 -17.37
CA SER A 19 -3.83 -4.09 -17.87
C SER A 19 -2.70 -3.64 -16.94
N ALA A 20 -2.81 -2.45 -16.33
CA ALA A 20 -1.82 -1.92 -15.41
C ALA A 20 -1.82 -2.69 -14.07
N GLN A 21 -2.99 -3.09 -13.56
CA GLN A 21 -3.11 -3.85 -12.33
C GLN A 21 -2.44 -5.23 -12.43
N LEU A 22 -2.78 -5.98 -13.48
CA LEU A 22 -2.15 -7.27 -13.75
C LEU A 22 -0.65 -7.11 -14.01
N GLY A 23 -0.24 -6.11 -14.80
CA GLY A 23 1.18 -5.85 -15.07
C GLY A 23 1.98 -5.57 -13.79
N ALA A 24 1.46 -4.70 -12.91
CA ALA A 24 2.08 -4.41 -11.63
C ALA A 24 2.15 -5.65 -10.71
N ALA A 25 1.07 -6.45 -10.67
CA ALA A 25 1.04 -7.68 -9.89
C ALA A 25 2.10 -8.67 -10.36
N LEU A 26 2.25 -8.82 -11.68
CA LEU A 26 3.27 -9.68 -12.28
C LEU A 26 4.68 -9.18 -11.97
N THR A 27 4.97 -7.90 -12.17
CA THR A 27 6.28 -7.33 -11.82
C THR A 27 6.60 -7.55 -10.34
N CYS A 28 5.66 -7.32 -9.43
CA CYS A 28 5.88 -7.60 -8.01
C CYS A 28 6.17 -9.08 -7.76
N ALA A 29 5.36 -9.98 -8.31
CA ALA A 29 5.45 -11.42 -8.08
C ALA A 29 6.69 -12.07 -8.71
N THR A 30 6.98 -11.75 -9.96
CA THR A 30 7.93 -12.51 -10.79
C THR A 30 9.28 -11.82 -10.94
N GLU A 31 9.31 -10.49 -10.94
CA GLU A 31 10.58 -9.74 -11.01
C GLU A 31 11.10 -9.56 -9.58
N TRP A 32 10.31 -8.91 -8.72
CA TRP A 32 10.74 -8.56 -7.36
C TRP A 32 10.59 -9.68 -6.33
N HIS A 33 9.94 -10.79 -6.72
CA HIS A 33 9.68 -11.94 -5.84
C HIS A 33 8.91 -11.58 -4.57
N TRP A 34 8.04 -10.57 -4.66
CA TRP A 34 7.17 -10.13 -3.59
C TRP A 34 5.87 -10.95 -3.60
N PRO A 35 5.49 -11.61 -2.49
CA PRO A 35 4.26 -12.37 -2.41
C PRO A 35 3.05 -11.44 -2.43
N VAL A 36 2.21 -11.60 -3.45
CA VAL A 36 1.05 -10.72 -3.68
C VAL A 36 -0.25 -11.50 -3.71
N LEU A 37 -1.35 -10.79 -3.50
CA LEU A 37 -2.70 -11.31 -3.53
C LEU A 37 -3.72 -10.22 -3.90
N PRO A 38 -4.88 -10.60 -4.49
CA PRO A 38 -5.96 -9.65 -4.73
C PRO A 38 -6.65 -9.24 -3.42
N GLY A 39 -6.84 -7.94 -3.23
CA GLY A 39 -7.68 -7.40 -2.16
C GLY A 39 -9.17 -7.51 -2.47
N VAL A 40 -9.99 -7.30 -1.45
CA VAL A 40 -11.45 -7.39 -1.58
C VAL A 40 -12.02 -6.35 -2.54
N GLY A 41 -11.40 -5.17 -2.64
CA GLY A 41 -11.85 -4.08 -3.50
C GLY A 41 -13.12 -3.38 -3.02
N LEU A 42 -13.55 -2.39 -3.81
CA LEU A 42 -14.73 -1.57 -3.52
C LEU A 42 -15.96 -2.13 -4.24
N THR A 43 -17.14 -1.91 -3.66
CA THR A 43 -18.40 -2.20 -4.35
C THR A 43 -18.50 -1.39 -5.63
N ALA A 44 -19.08 -2.01 -6.66
CA ALA A 44 -19.54 -1.23 -7.81
C ALA A 44 -20.64 -0.30 -7.30
N ALA A 45 -20.52 1.01 -7.56
CA ALA A 45 -21.48 2.00 -7.08
C ALA A 45 -22.92 1.58 -7.46
N GLY A 46 -23.70 1.15 -6.46
CA GLY A 46 -25.15 1.00 -6.54
C GLY A 46 -25.79 2.38 -6.71
N GLY A 47 -27.02 2.42 -7.24
CA GLY A 47 -27.69 3.64 -7.70
C GLY A 47 -27.72 4.81 -6.70
N ARG A 48 -27.72 6.02 -7.30
CA ARG A 48 -27.97 7.37 -6.74
C ARG A 48 -28.25 7.43 -5.23
N GLY A 49 -27.24 7.80 -4.44
CA GLY A 49 -27.46 8.32 -3.09
C GLY A 49 -26.28 8.18 -2.12
N ASP A 50 -25.46 7.15 -2.28
CA ASP A 50 -24.43 6.85 -1.29
C ASP A 50 -23.12 7.61 -1.57
N ARG A 51 -22.61 8.35 -0.58
CA ARG A 51 -21.43 9.23 -0.69
C ARG A 51 -20.12 8.47 -0.48
N GLY A 52 -19.98 7.31 -1.12
CA GLY A 52 -18.76 6.51 -1.12
C GLY A 52 -18.98 5.20 -1.85
N ARG A 53 -17.92 4.60 -2.41
CA ARG A 53 -17.99 3.18 -2.76
C ARG A 53 -17.66 2.42 -1.48
N GLY A 54 -18.63 1.67 -0.94
CA GLY A 54 -18.42 0.82 0.22
C GLY A 54 -17.39 -0.29 -0.05
N CYS A 55 -16.97 -0.98 1.01
CA CYS A 55 -16.14 -2.17 0.88
C CYS A 55 -16.95 -3.31 0.23
N ALA A 56 -16.33 -4.12 -0.63
CA ALA A 56 -17.00 -5.30 -1.20
C ALA A 56 -17.05 -6.51 -0.25
N CYS A 57 -16.55 -6.37 0.98
CA CYS A 57 -16.64 -7.40 2.01
C CYS A 57 -18.05 -7.39 2.67
N PRO A 58 -18.44 -8.46 3.38
CA PRO A 58 -19.73 -8.52 4.07
C PRO A 58 -19.80 -7.67 5.36
N ASP A 59 -18.69 -7.03 5.77
CA ASP A 59 -18.64 -6.20 6.97
C ASP A 59 -19.13 -4.77 6.66
N PRO A 60 -20.29 -4.35 7.20
CA PRO A 60 -20.83 -3.01 6.96
C PRO A 60 -19.99 -1.91 7.62
N GLU A 61 -19.23 -2.22 8.67
CA GLU A 61 -18.39 -1.28 9.41
C GLU A 61 -16.90 -1.43 9.07
N CYS A 62 -16.62 -1.94 7.86
CA CYS A 62 -15.26 -2.18 7.39
C CYS A 62 -14.40 -0.92 7.49
N VAL A 63 -13.37 -0.99 8.35
CA VAL A 63 -12.49 0.15 8.64
C VAL A 63 -11.45 0.43 7.54
N VAL A 64 -11.21 -0.51 6.61
CA VAL A 64 -10.22 -0.34 5.52
C VAL A 64 -10.83 -0.68 4.16
N PRO A 65 -11.81 0.12 3.66
CA PRO A 65 -12.62 -0.28 2.51
C PRO A 65 -11.79 -0.62 1.27
N GLY A 66 -11.91 -1.86 0.81
CA GLY A 66 -11.22 -2.40 -0.36
C GLY A 66 -9.73 -2.64 -0.21
N ALA A 67 -9.09 -2.23 0.89
CA ALA A 67 -7.65 -2.29 1.07
C ALA A 67 -7.16 -3.54 1.82
N HIS A 68 -8.03 -4.54 2.07
CA HIS A 68 -7.69 -5.72 2.86
C HIS A 68 -7.85 -7.04 2.08
N PRO A 69 -7.13 -8.10 2.49
CA PRO A 69 -7.30 -9.44 1.92
C PRO A 69 -8.73 -9.97 2.10
N PHE A 70 -9.12 -10.90 1.25
CA PHE A 70 -10.34 -11.69 1.42
C PHE A 70 -10.01 -13.18 1.30
N ASP A 71 -10.76 -14.03 1.99
CA ASP A 71 -10.50 -15.46 2.15
C ASP A 71 -10.14 -16.18 0.82
N PRO A 72 -9.04 -16.97 0.78
CA PRO A 72 -8.00 -17.13 1.80
C PRO A 72 -7.18 -15.86 2.00
N GLY A 73 -6.93 -15.50 3.26
CA GLY A 73 -6.19 -14.31 3.67
C GLY A 73 -4.71 -14.31 3.25
N LEU A 74 -3.80 -13.80 4.08
CA LEU A 74 -2.40 -13.61 3.69
C LEU A 74 -1.66 -14.91 3.30
N LEU A 75 -2.11 -16.06 3.81
CA LEU A 75 -1.55 -17.37 3.45
C LEU A 75 -1.67 -17.69 1.95
N ALA A 76 -2.57 -17.03 1.24
CA ALA A 76 -2.74 -17.18 -0.20
C ALA A 76 -1.69 -16.41 -1.00
N ALA A 77 -0.96 -15.46 -0.38
CA ALA A 77 -0.03 -14.59 -1.08
C ALA A 77 1.04 -15.41 -1.83
N SER A 78 1.24 -15.09 -3.10
CA SER A 78 2.03 -15.92 -4.00
C SER A 78 2.91 -15.10 -4.93
N THR A 79 4.03 -15.72 -5.34
CA THR A 79 4.90 -15.27 -6.42
C THR A 79 4.70 -16.09 -7.70
N ASP A 80 3.79 -17.08 -7.70
CA ASP A 80 3.51 -17.93 -8.87
C ASP A 80 2.78 -17.13 -9.95
N GLU A 81 3.43 -16.98 -11.11
CA GLU A 81 2.89 -16.24 -12.26
C GLU A 81 1.51 -16.74 -12.69
N ARG A 82 1.29 -18.06 -12.74
CA ARG A 82 0.03 -18.64 -13.23
C ARG A 82 -1.11 -18.29 -12.28
N LEU A 83 -0.87 -18.37 -10.98
CA LEU A 83 -1.86 -18.03 -9.97
C LEU A 83 -2.18 -16.53 -10.00
N VAL A 84 -1.16 -15.68 -10.10
CA VAL A 84 -1.32 -14.22 -10.22
C VAL A 84 -2.11 -13.84 -11.48
N ARG A 85 -1.78 -14.42 -12.64
CA ARG A 85 -2.57 -14.20 -13.88
C ARG A 85 -4.02 -14.64 -13.72
N TRP A 86 -4.23 -15.80 -13.09
CA TRP A 86 -5.58 -16.32 -12.87
C TRP A 86 -6.41 -15.37 -12.00
N TRP A 87 -5.88 -14.88 -10.86
CA TRP A 87 -6.60 -13.94 -10.00
C TRP A 87 -7.05 -12.68 -10.73
N TRP A 88 -6.15 -12.00 -11.44
CA TRP A 88 -6.48 -10.74 -12.13
C TRP A 88 -7.21 -10.93 -13.46
N SER A 89 -7.21 -12.13 -14.04
CA SER A 89 -8.12 -12.46 -15.14
C SER A 89 -9.57 -12.55 -14.64
N ASN A 90 -9.78 -13.12 -13.46
CA ASN A 90 -11.11 -13.24 -12.83
C ASN A 90 -11.56 -11.94 -12.14
N ARG A 91 -10.63 -11.18 -11.56
CA ARG A 91 -10.89 -9.92 -10.85
C ARG A 91 -9.97 -8.79 -11.33
N PRO A 92 -10.17 -8.26 -12.55
CA PRO A 92 -9.25 -7.28 -13.16
C PRO A 92 -9.15 -5.95 -12.41
N ASP A 93 -10.17 -5.61 -11.63
CA ASP A 93 -10.27 -4.37 -10.88
C ASP A 93 -9.89 -4.57 -9.38
N ALA A 94 -9.40 -5.76 -8.99
CA ALA A 94 -9.01 -6.05 -7.60
C ALA A 94 -7.74 -5.28 -7.21
N PRO A 95 -7.72 -4.63 -6.03
CA PRO A 95 -6.51 -4.04 -5.46
C PRO A 95 -5.39 -5.07 -5.33
N LEU A 96 -4.16 -4.63 -5.56
CA LEU A 96 -2.93 -5.40 -5.39
C LEU A 96 -2.46 -5.23 -3.96
N LEU A 97 -2.42 -6.33 -3.23
CA LEU A 97 -1.87 -6.38 -1.89
C LEU A 97 -0.52 -7.10 -1.91
N LEU A 98 0.40 -6.62 -1.09
CA LEU A 98 1.67 -7.24 -0.72
C LEU A 98 1.49 -7.85 0.67
N ALA A 99 1.83 -9.13 0.85
CA ALA A 99 2.03 -9.69 2.18
C ALA A 99 3.43 -9.30 2.68
N THR A 100 3.50 -8.65 3.84
CA THR A 100 4.76 -8.10 4.38
C THR A 100 5.50 -9.10 5.26
N GLY A 101 6.81 -8.91 5.39
CA GLY A 101 7.69 -9.74 6.23
C GLY A 101 8.13 -11.07 5.59
N GLY A 102 8.80 -11.91 6.39
CA GLY A 102 9.52 -13.07 5.88
C GLY A 102 10.62 -12.64 4.90
N ARG A 103 10.48 -12.99 3.62
CA ARG A 103 11.40 -12.53 2.55
C ARG A 103 10.89 -11.30 1.79
N ALA A 104 9.68 -10.84 2.10
CA ALA A 104 9.05 -9.68 1.47
C ALA A 104 9.38 -8.40 2.24
N PRO A 105 9.33 -7.23 1.57
CA PRO A 105 9.50 -5.95 2.26
C PRO A 105 8.56 -5.81 3.45
N CYS A 106 9.05 -5.17 4.49
CA CYS A 106 8.20 -4.57 5.52
C CYS A 106 7.92 -3.11 5.15
N ALA A 107 7.12 -2.41 5.95
CA ALA A 107 7.02 -0.96 5.83
C ALA A 107 6.80 -0.26 7.17
N VAL A 108 7.15 1.02 7.18
CA VAL A 108 6.75 1.96 8.22
C VAL A 108 5.88 3.03 7.59
N SER A 109 4.73 3.30 8.20
CA SER A 109 3.74 4.22 7.64
C SER A 109 3.29 5.27 8.63
N LEU A 110 2.91 6.43 8.09
CA LEU A 110 2.54 7.61 8.85
C LEU A 110 1.50 8.44 8.07
N PRO A 111 0.73 9.34 8.73
CA PRO A 111 -0.23 10.20 8.05
C PRO A 111 0.42 10.98 6.89
N ALA A 112 -0.30 11.18 5.79
CA ALA A 112 0.27 11.69 4.53
C ALA A 112 1.10 12.98 4.68
N VAL A 113 0.64 13.94 5.51
CA VAL A 113 1.37 15.19 5.78
C VAL A 113 2.70 14.93 6.51
N ALA A 114 2.69 14.06 7.52
CA ALA A 114 3.90 13.66 8.23
C ALA A 114 4.83 12.85 7.31
N GLY A 115 4.27 12.00 6.46
CA GLY A 115 4.99 11.21 5.46
C GLY A 115 5.76 12.08 4.48
N ALA A 116 5.11 13.12 3.95
CA ALA A 116 5.74 14.09 3.06
C ALA A 116 6.90 14.82 3.73
N ARG A 117 6.73 15.23 4.99
CA ARG A 117 7.78 15.89 5.77
C ARG A 117 8.95 14.96 6.05
N ALA A 118 8.67 13.73 6.45
CA ALA A 118 9.70 12.73 6.75
C ALA A 118 10.52 12.40 5.50
N LEU A 119 9.84 12.18 4.36
CA LEU A 119 10.52 11.91 3.09
C LEU A 119 11.47 13.05 2.71
N ALA A 120 11.01 14.30 2.83
CA ALA A 120 11.84 15.47 2.57
C ALA A 120 13.01 15.62 3.57
N ALA A 121 12.84 15.22 4.84
CA ALA A 121 13.91 15.23 5.83
C ALA A 121 14.98 14.17 5.51
N LEU A 122 14.56 12.95 5.22
CA LEU A 122 15.42 11.84 4.81
C LEU A 122 16.22 12.18 3.53
N ASP A 123 15.60 12.84 2.56
CA ASP A 123 16.29 13.30 1.35
C ASP A 123 17.35 14.37 1.65
N ARG A 124 17.07 15.32 2.56
CA ARG A 124 18.06 16.33 2.99
C ARG A 124 19.25 15.70 3.72
N MET A 125 19.03 14.58 4.41
CA MET A 125 20.09 13.79 5.05
C MET A 125 20.91 12.97 4.05
N GLY A 126 20.56 12.99 2.75
CA GLY A 126 21.24 12.19 1.73
C GLY A 126 21.01 10.68 1.88
N MET A 127 19.96 10.28 2.60
CA MET A 127 19.68 8.88 2.84
C MET A 127 19.24 8.21 1.54
N ARG A 128 19.85 7.08 1.21
CA ARG A 128 19.30 6.21 0.17
C ARG A 128 17.98 5.65 0.69
N LEU A 129 16.89 5.89 -0.02
CA LEU A 129 15.56 5.38 0.35
C LEU A 129 15.05 4.38 -0.67
N GLY A 130 14.20 3.46 -0.20
CA GLY A 130 13.47 2.51 -1.02
C GLY A 130 12.19 3.11 -1.61
N PRO A 131 11.35 2.25 -2.21
CA PRO A 131 10.05 2.65 -2.73
C PRO A 131 9.14 3.22 -1.63
N VAL A 132 8.31 4.19 -2.00
CA VAL A 132 7.35 4.84 -1.09
C VAL A 132 5.97 4.80 -1.72
N VAL A 133 5.03 4.16 -1.03
CA VAL A 133 3.62 4.11 -1.41
C VAL A 133 2.88 5.26 -0.75
N ALA A 134 2.04 5.96 -1.51
CA ALA A 134 1.22 7.03 -1.00
C ALA A 134 -0.26 6.79 -1.30
N THR A 135 -1.08 7.01 -0.27
CA THR A 135 -2.51 7.29 -0.37
C THR A 135 -2.76 8.74 0.06
N PRO A 136 -3.96 9.29 -0.17
CA PRO A 136 -4.32 10.62 0.32
C PRO A 136 -4.21 10.77 1.84
N THR A 137 -4.34 9.68 2.60
CA THR A 137 -4.36 9.71 4.07
C THR A 137 -3.08 9.22 4.72
N ARG A 138 -2.32 8.34 4.05
CA ARG A 138 -1.17 7.66 4.66
C ARG A 138 -0.09 7.33 3.63
N TRP A 139 1.16 7.51 4.02
CA TRP A 139 2.32 7.13 3.22
C TRP A 139 3.06 5.99 3.93
N SER A 140 3.59 5.06 3.15
CA SER A 140 4.30 3.87 3.63
C SER A 140 5.65 3.79 2.94
N LEU A 141 6.72 3.85 3.72
CA LEU A 141 8.09 3.66 3.26
C LEU A 141 8.39 2.17 3.34
N LEU A 142 8.75 1.55 2.22
CA LEU A 142 9.15 0.15 2.22
C LEU A 142 10.58 0.03 2.77
N VAL A 143 10.76 -0.90 3.69
CA VAL A 143 12.02 -1.19 4.39
C VAL A 143 12.35 -2.67 4.26
N ALA A 144 13.59 -3.03 4.57
CA ALA A 144 14.03 -4.42 4.63
C ALA A 144 13.17 -5.20 5.65
N PRO A 145 13.00 -6.52 5.47
CA PRO A 145 12.29 -7.35 6.44
C PRO A 145 12.95 -7.23 7.81
N TYR A 146 12.14 -7.12 8.87
CA TYR A 146 12.59 -7.10 10.25
C TYR A 146 11.74 -8.05 11.08
N SER A 147 12.31 -8.60 12.17
CA SER A 147 11.58 -9.47 13.10
C SER A 147 10.85 -8.67 14.17
N LEU A 148 9.91 -9.30 14.88
CA LEU A 148 9.22 -8.65 15.99
C LEU A 148 10.17 -8.33 17.15
N GLU A 149 11.16 -9.20 17.39
CA GLU A 149 12.21 -9.03 18.39
C GLU A 149 13.07 -7.80 18.07
N GLN A 150 13.57 -7.71 16.83
CA GLN A 150 14.35 -6.56 16.34
C GLN A 150 13.56 -5.25 16.47
N LEU A 151 12.27 -5.27 16.08
CA LEU A 151 11.40 -4.11 16.26
C LEU A 151 11.23 -3.77 17.75
N GLY A 152 11.04 -4.77 18.61
CA GLY A 152 10.91 -4.59 20.06
C GLY A 152 12.12 -3.89 20.67
N GLU A 153 13.33 -4.32 20.32
CA GLU A 153 14.58 -3.69 20.76
C GLU A 153 14.70 -2.25 20.27
N LEU A 154 14.42 -2.00 18.98
CA LEU A 154 14.45 -0.67 18.38
C LEU A 154 13.49 0.30 19.09
N LEU A 155 12.28 -0.14 19.39
CA LEU A 155 11.27 0.68 20.05
C LEU A 155 11.57 0.86 21.55
N TYR A 156 12.19 -0.12 22.20
CA TYR A 156 12.61 -0.02 23.59
C TYR A 156 13.69 1.05 23.79
N ALA A 157 14.58 1.22 22.81
CA ALA A 157 15.60 2.27 22.80
C ALA A 157 15.04 3.69 22.56
N LYS A 158 13.73 3.85 22.33
CA LYS A 158 13.08 5.16 22.09
C LYS A 158 12.36 5.64 23.34
N ASP A 159 12.59 6.91 23.70
CA ASP A 159 11.86 7.58 24.78
C ASP A 159 10.34 7.66 24.50
N SER A 160 9.96 7.84 23.23
CA SER A 160 8.57 7.87 22.80
C SER A 160 8.43 7.57 21.31
N VAL A 161 7.37 6.85 20.96
CA VAL A 161 7.02 6.53 19.56
C VAL A 161 5.59 7.04 19.30
N PRO A 162 5.40 7.97 18.34
CA PRO A 162 4.08 8.52 18.05
C PRO A 162 3.08 7.45 17.63
N SER A 163 1.87 7.49 18.21
CA SER A 163 0.80 6.53 17.95
C SER A 163 0.29 6.53 16.49
N SER A 164 0.61 7.58 15.74
CA SER A 164 0.30 7.71 14.30
C SER A 164 1.20 6.86 13.41
N LEU A 165 2.39 6.47 13.91
CA LEU A 165 3.34 5.60 13.24
C LEU A 165 2.82 4.15 13.29
N ARG A 166 2.86 3.46 12.16
CA ARG A 166 2.42 2.06 12.05
C ARG A 166 3.51 1.24 11.37
N PHE A 167 3.81 0.10 11.98
CA PHE A 167 4.79 -0.87 11.51
C PHE A 167 4.06 -2.03 10.83
N HIS A 168 4.51 -2.38 9.64
CA HIS A 168 3.95 -3.45 8.79
C HIS A 168 5.01 -4.54 8.65
N GLY A 169 5.04 -5.44 9.64
CA GLY A 169 5.97 -6.56 9.73
C GLY A 169 5.41 -7.86 9.16
N GLU A 170 5.93 -8.98 9.63
CA GLU A 170 5.38 -10.31 9.31
C GLU A 170 3.91 -10.45 9.71
N GLY A 171 3.12 -11.11 8.86
CA GLY A 171 1.66 -11.25 9.05
C GLY A 171 0.88 -9.97 8.74
N GLY A 172 1.55 -8.92 8.25
CA GLY A 172 0.93 -7.69 7.77
C GLY A 172 0.68 -7.68 6.26
N TYR A 173 0.14 -6.57 5.78
CA TYR A 173 0.00 -6.32 4.35
C TYR A 173 0.00 -4.85 4.00
N LEU A 174 0.27 -4.57 2.72
CA LEU A 174 0.23 -3.23 2.15
C LEU A 174 -0.51 -3.25 0.82
N VAL A 175 -1.35 -2.25 0.59
CA VAL A 175 -1.88 -2.01 -0.76
C VAL A 175 -0.81 -1.36 -1.63
N LEU A 176 -0.60 -1.89 -2.83
CA LEU A 176 0.37 -1.38 -3.78
C LEU A 176 -0.31 -0.63 -4.95
N PRO A 177 0.39 0.32 -5.58
CA PRO A 177 -0.06 0.92 -6.83
C PRO A 177 -0.20 -0.12 -7.96
N PRO A 178 -1.09 0.08 -8.95
CA PRO A 178 -1.94 1.27 -9.16
C PRO A 178 -3.36 1.11 -8.58
N SER A 179 -3.51 0.41 -7.45
CA SER A 179 -4.81 0.11 -6.84
C SER A 179 -5.63 1.34 -6.48
N VAL A 180 -6.96 1.16 -6.40
CA VAL A 180 -7.89 2.15 -5.85
C VAL A 180 -8.63 1.51 -4.68
N VAL A 181 -8.63 2.20 -3.55
CA VAL A 181 -9.25 1.79 -2.28
C VAL A 181 -10.12 2.92 -1.72
N GLY A 182 -10.75 2.72 -0.57
CA GLY A 182 -11.70 3.67 0.02
C GLY A 182 -11.09 5.05 0.27
N THR A 183 -9.82 5.09 0.65
CA THR A 183 -9.07 6.34 0.88
C THR A 183 -8.65 7.03 -0.42
N GLY A 184 -8.77 6.37 -1.57
CA GLY A 184 -8.50 6.91 -2.90
C GLY A 184 -7.51 6.10 -3.73
N GLN A 185 -6.85 6.79 -4.66
CA GLN A 185 -5.85 6.20 -5.54
C GLN A 185 -4.56 5.93 -4.76
N VAL A 186 -4.05 4.70 -4.87
CA VAL A 186 -2.73 4.29 -4.36
C VAL A 186 -1.70 4.56 -5.46
N ARG A 187 -0.64 5.29 -5.13
CA ARG A 187 0.41 5.68 -6.08
C ARG A 187 1.81 5.49 -5.50
N TRP A 188 2.79 5.37 -6.37
CA TRP A 188 4.18 5.52 -5.98
C TRP A 188 4.47 7.00 -5.78
N GLU A 189 4.84 7.39 -4.56
CA GLU A 189 5.49 8.69 -4.34
C GLU A 189 6.97 8.59 -4.75
N ARG A 190 7.59 7.46 -4.42
CA ARG A 190 8.89 7.05 -4.95
C ARG A 190 8.73 5.67 -5.56
N ALA A 191 8.82 5.58 -6.87
CA ALA A 191 8.72 4.30 -7.58
C ALA A 191 10.02 3.49 -7.41
N PRO A 192 9.94 2.16 -7.43
CA PRO A 192 11.11 1.31 -7.64
C PRO A 192 11.88 1.73 -8.90
N LEU A 193 13.21 1.64 -8.86
CA LEU A 193 14.05 1.93 -10.01
C LEU A 193 13.70 0.99 -11.17
N ALA A 194 13.45 1.55 -12.35
CA ALA A 194 13.11 0.78 -13.53
C ALA A 194 14.23 -0.20 -13.90
N GLY A 195 13.87 -1.47 -14.15
CA GLY A 195 14.82 -2.52 -14.51
C GLY A 195 15.60 -3.15 -13.35
N SER A 196 15.33 -2.76 -12.09
CA SER A 196 15.90 -3.46 -10.93
C SER A 196 15.18 -4.79 -10.73
N ALA A 197 15.94 -5.90 -10.75
CA ALA A 197 15.40 -7.23 -10.44
C ALA A 197 14.86 -7.29 -9.00
N THR A 198 15.44 -6.52 -8.08
CA THR A 198 14.92 -6.35 -6.71
C THR A 198 15.03 -4.89 -6.30
N PRO A 199 13.96 -4.24 -5.81
CA PRO A 199 14.06 -2.88 -5.31
C PRO A 199 14.95 -2.85 -4.08
N TRP A 200 15.86 -1.88 -4.01
CA TRP A 200 16.66 -1.68 -2.81
C TRP A 200 15.79 -1.15 -1.66
N LEU A 201 16.04 -1.63 -0.45
CA LEU A 201 15.29 -1.29 0.75
C LEU A 201 16.26 -0.91 1.87
N PRO A 202 16.03 0.20 2.59
CA PRO A 202 16.78 0.53 3.79
C PRO A 202 16.36 -0.35 4.95
N ASP A 203 17.26 -0.56 5.92
CA ASP A 203 16.91 -1.15 7.21
C ASP A 203 15.95 -0.24 8.00
N VAL A 204 15.14 -0.83 8.87
CA VAL A 204 14.13 -0.08 9.63
C VAL A 204 14.77 0.91 10.60
N GLU A 205 15.89 0.54 11.20
CA GLU A 205 16.69 1.35 12.11
C GLU A 205 17.20 2.62 11.43
N ALA A 206 17.53 2.55 10.14
CA ALA A 206 18.03 3.71 9.41
C ALA A 206 16.97 4.80 9.25
N VAL A 207 15.68 4.43 9.17
CA VAL A 207 14.61 5.39 8.85
C VAL A 207 13.77 5.78 10.06
N VAL A 208 13.69 4.95 11.10
CA VAL A 208 12.74 5.13 12.21
C VAL A 208 12.97 6.44 12.95
N ASP A 209 14.20 6.88 13.13
CA ASP A 209 14.53 8.11 13.86
C ASP A 209 13.92 9.34 13.19
N ALA A 210 14.16 9.49 11.90
CA ALA A 210 13.60 10.57 11.10
C ALA A 210 12.06 10.49 11.00
N LEU A 211 11.50 9.28 10.98
CA LEU A 211 10.05 9.08 10.95
C LEU A 211 9.38 9.45 12.28
N VAL A 212 10.03 9.15 13.41
CA VAL A 212 9.57 9.55 14.74
C VAL A 212 9.61 11.08 14.86
N GLU A 213 10.72 11.72 14.51
CA GLU A 213 10.87 13.19 14.55
C GLU A 213 9.85 13.91 13.65
N ALA A 214 9.63 13.41 12.44
CA ALA A 214 8.64 13.99 11.53
C ALA A 214 7.20 13.82 12.03
N SER A 215 6.93 12.76 12.81
CA SER A 215 5.62 12.47 13.39
C SER A 215 5.34 13.30 14.65
N THR A 216 6.36 13.60 15.47
CA THR A 216 6.23 14.49 16.65
C THR A 216 6.05 15.95 16.27
N SER A 217 6.64 16.37 15.14
CA SER A 217 6.53 17.73 14.60
C SER A 217 5.20 18.02 13.86
N ALA A 218 4.30 17.03 13.78
CA ALA A 218 2.96 17.21 13.24
C ALA A 218 2.02 17.70 14.35
N PRO A 219 1.36 18.88 14.23
CA PRO A 219 0.38 19.29 15.22
C PRO A 219 -0.71 18.22 15.33
N GLY A 220 -0.94 17.74 16.55
CA GLY A 220 -1.87 16.68 16.87
C GLY A 220 -3.27 17.02 16.36
N GLY A 221 -3.61 16.48 15.20
CA GLY A 221 -4.98 16.36 14.75
C GLY A 221 -5.68 15.41 15.70
N GLY A 222 -6.41 15.98 16.66
CA GLY A 222 -7.21 15.25 17.63
C GLY A 222 -7.97 14.10 16.97
N SER A 223 -7.84 12.95 17.60
CA SER A 223 -8.49 11.69 17.28
C SER A 223 -9.88 11.86 16.64
N ARG A 224 -9.94 11.63 15.34
CA ARG A 224 -10.87 10.66 14.78
C ARG A 224 -10.05 9.76 13.89
N LEU A 225 -9.94 8.51 14.30
CA LEU A 225 -9.42 7.42 13.49
C LEU A 225 -10.24 7.34 12.20
N ALA A 226 -9.81 8.05 11.17
CA ALA A 226 -10.10 7.67 9.79
C ALA A 226 -9.01 6.67 9.43
N TYR A 227 -9.36 5.39 9.55
CA TYR A 227 -8.53 4.26 9.16
C TYR A 227 -8.28 4.25 7.65
#